data_AF-A0A2P5D9P5-F1
#
_entry.id   AF-A0A2P5D9P5-F1
#
_cell.length_a   1.000
_cell.length_b   1.000
_cell.length_c   1.000
_cell.angle_alpha   90.00
_cell.angle_beta   90.00
_cell.angle_gamma   90.00
#
_symmetry.space_group_name_H-M   'P 1'
#
loop_
_entity.id
_entity.type
_entity.pdbx_description
1 polymer ?
#
loop_
_entity_poly.entity_id
_entity_poly.type
_entity_poly.pdbx_seq_one_letter_code
_entity_poly.pdbx_strand_id
1 'polypeptide(L)'
;MFATNVPKHFGEAILTSTYLINRMPSRVLQFKTPYDVLGKAFLSSRLFSSIPFRIFGCFVFVHVYSHNRSKLDPKATNSREYRN
;
A
#
# COMPACT_ATOMS: atom_id res chain seq x y z
N MET A 1 -22.32 -24.15 12.62
CA MET A 1 -21.05 -23.41 12.53
C MET A 1 -21.18 -22.39 11.42
N PHE A 2 -21.07 -21.10 11.74
CA PHE A 2 -21.36 -19.99 10.85
C PHE A 2 -20.50 -20.07 9.58
N ALA A 3 -21.13 -20.42 8.46
CA ALA A 3 -20.57 -20.16 7.14
C ALA A 3 -20.64 -18.64 6.92
N THR A 4 -19.63 -17.93 7.39
CA THR A 4 -19.49 -16.51 7.10
C THR A 4 -19.26 -16.36 5.60
N ASN A 5 -20.07 -15.53 4.92
CA ASN A 5 -19.91 -15.15 3.51
C ASN A 5 -18.65 -14.28 3.30
N VAL A 6 -17.49 -14.82 3.69
CA VAL A 6 -16.23 -14.11 3.62
C VAL A 6 -15.61 -14.41 2.26
N PRO A 7 -15.28 -13.39 1.45
CA PRO A 7 -14.60 -13.59 0.19
C PRO A 7 -13.31 -14.41 0.36
N LYS A 8 -13.03 -15.30 -0.60
CA LYS A 8 -11.87 -16.23 -0.53
C LYS A 8 -10.53 -15.54 -0.22
N HIS A 9 -10.36 -14.29 -0.61
CA HIS A 9 -9.13 -13.50 -0.46
C HIS A 9 -8.96 -12.83 0.92
N PHE A 10 -9.91 -12.98 1.84
CA PHE A 10 -9.86 -12.26 3.12
C PHE A 10 -8.67 -12.67 4.00
N GLY A 11 -8.27 -13.95 3.96
CA GLY A 11 -7.08 -14.43 4.67
C GLY A 11 -5.80 -13.76 4.17
N GLU A 12 -5.64 -13.66 2.83
CA GLU A 12 -4.50 -12.98 2.21
C GLU A 12 -4.50 -11.47 2.52
N ALA A 13 -5.68 -10.85 2.53
CA ALA A 13 -5.84 -9.45 2.89
C ALA A 13 -5.41 -9.19 4.35
N ILE A 14 -5.82 -10.04 5.30
CA ILE A 14 -5.40 -9.93 6.71
C ILE A 14 -3.89 -10.11 6.84
N LEU A 15 -3.32 -11.16 6.21
CA LEU A 15 -1.89 -11.43 6.28
C LEU A 15 -1.08 -10.26 5.72
N THR A 16 -1.49 -9.73 4.57
CA THR A 16 -0.82 -8.58 3.94
C THR A 16 -0.94 -7.32 4.79
N SER A 17 -2.13 -7.03 5.32
CA SER A 17 -2.36 -5.87 6.20
C SER A 17 -1.51 -5.95 7.46
N THR A 18 -1.49 -7.11 8.11
CA THR A 18 -0.71 -7.36 9.32
C THR A 18 0.80 -7.26 9.04
N TYR A 19 1.25 -7.80 7.90
CA TYR A 19 2.64 -7.69 7.46
C TYR A 19 3.08 -6.23 7.28
N LEU A 20 2.24 -5.41 6.64
CA LEU A 20 2.49 -3.99 6.43
C LEU A 20 2.52 -3.22 7.75
N ILE A 21 1.51 -3.38 8.60
CA ILE A 21 1.42 -2.71 9.90
C ILE A 21 2.67 -3.01 10.76
N ASN A 22 3.10 -4.27 10.78
CA ASN A 22 4.27 -4.67 11.56
C ASN A 22 5.58 -4.05 11.05
N ARG A 23 5.66 -3.68 9.77
CA ARG A 23 6.86 -3.13 9.12
C ARG A 23 6.80 -1.62 8.86
N MET A 24 5.69 -0.96 9.18
CA MET A 24 5.58 0.49 9.08
C MET A 24 6.04 1.17 10.39
N PRO A 25 6.71 2.33 10.29
CA PRO A 25 7.09 3.09 11.48
C PRO A 25 5.83 3.64 12.16
N SER A 26 5.74 3.44 13.48
CA SER A 26 4.63 3.95 14.28
C SER A 26 5.08 5.07 15.21
N ARG A 27 4.28 6.14 15.30
CA ARG A 27 4.57 7.28 16.19
C ARG A 27 4.66 6.86 17.65
N VAL A 28 3.81 5.92 18.08
CA VAL A 28 3.79 5.38 19.45
C VAL A 28 5.12 4.68 19.80
N LEU A 29 5.80 4.12 18.80
CA LEU A 29 7.10 3.46 18.94
C LEU A 29 8.27 4.37 18.57
N GLN A 30 8.12 5.70 18.68
CA GLN A 30 9.16 6.67 18.29
C GLN A 30 9.62 6.48 16.83
N PHE A 31 8.67 6.24 15.92
CA PHE A 31 8.92 5.95 14.50
C PHE A 31 9.75 4.68 14.24
N LYS A 32 9.82 3.75 15.21
CA LYS A 32 10.30 2.39 14.98
C LYS A 32 9.18 1.50 14.46
N THR A 33 9.53 0.43 13.77
CA THR A 33 8.56 -0.57 13.36
C THR A 33 8.27 -1.54 14.52
N PRO A 34 7.02 -2.01 14.68
CA PRO A 34 6.71 -3.06 15.65
C PRO A 34 7.59 -4.30 15.48
N TYR A 35 7.91 -4.64 14.23
CA TYR A 35 8.83 -5.71 13.86
C TYR A 35 10.22 -5.55 14.48
N ASP A 36 10.82 -4.36 14.40
CA ASP A 36 12.15 -4.10 14.98
C ASP A 36 12.14 -4.12 16.51
N VAL A 37 11.06 -3.63 17.11
CA VAL A 37 10.90 -3.61 18.57
C VAL A 37 10.75 -5.04 19.10
N LEU A 38 9.91 -5.85 18.44
CA LEU A 38 9.72 -7.25 18.80
C LEU A 38 10.98 -8.09 18.55
N GLY A 39 11.72 -7.85 17.46
CA GLY A 39 12.98 -8.56 17.21
C GLY A 39 14.07 -8.27 18.26
N LYS A 40 14.05 -7.07 18.86
CA LYS A 40 14.93 -6.73 19.98
C LYS A 40 14.47 -7.34 21.31
N ALA A 41 13.16 -7.41 21.54
CA ALA A 41 12.60 -8.02 22.75
C ALA A 41 12.72 -9.56 22.75
N PHE A 42 12.63 -10.18 21.58
CA PHE A 42 12.64 -11.63 21.41
C PHE A 42 13.79 -12.05 20.47
N LEU A 43 15.00 -12.20 21.03
CA LEU A 43 16.21 -12.58 20.28
C LEU A 43 16.14 -13.95 19.56
N SER A 44 15.16 -14.80 19.88
CA SER A 44 15.18 -16.23 19.54
C SER A 44 14.41 -16.61 18.27
N SER A 45 13.76 -15.66 17.60
CA SER A 45 12.73 -16.02 16.63
C SER A 45 13.19 -15.81 15.18
N ARG A 46 13.39 -16.91 14.44
CA ARG A 46 13.45 -16.96 12.96
C ARG A 46 12.10 -16.59 12.31
N LEU A 47 11.39 -15.58 12.82
CA LEU A 47 10.06 -15.15 12.36
C LEU A 47 10.14 -14.19 11.16
N PHE A 48 11.33 -14.02 10.60
CA PHE A 48 11.67 -12.91 9.73
C PHE A 48 11.72 -13.33 8.27
N SER A 49 10.56 -13.72 7.72
CA SER A 49 10.41 -13.87 6.27
C SER A 49 10.37 -12.47 5.63
N SER A 50 11.39 -12.18 4.81
CA SER A 50 11.41 -10.98 3.96
C SER A 50 10.67 -11.29 2.67
N ILE A 51 9.44 -10.80 2.56
CA ILE A 51 8.69 -10.80 1.30
C ILE A 51 9.16 -9.54 0.54
N PRO A 52 9.66 -9.66 -0.70
CA PRO A 52 10.05 -8.49 -1.47
C PRO A 52 8.82 -7.62 -1.72
N PHE A 53 8.89 -6.35 -1.34
CA PHE A 53 7.88 -5.38 -1.74
C PHE A 53 7.91 -5.21 -3.26
N ARG A 54 6.78 -5.45 -3.91
CA ARG A 54 6.57 -5.03 -5.30
C ARG A 54 5.88 -3.68 -5.29
N ILE A 55 6.53 -2.66 -5.85
CA ILE A 55 5.88 -1.39 -6.13
C ILE A 55 5.00 -1.61 -7.35
N PHE A 56 3.69 -1.68 -7.12
CA PHE A 56 2.72 -1.53 -8.20
C PHE A 56 2.67 -0.03 -8.53
N GLY A 57 3.07 0.35 -9.75
CA GLY A 57 2.94 1.73 -10.20
C GLY A 57 1.49 2.19 -10.13
N CYS A 58 1.26 3.45 -9.75
CA CYS A 58 -0.06 4.07 -9.87
C CYS A 58 -0.19 4.76 -11.23
N PHE A 59 -1.35 4.59 -11.88
CA PHE A 59 -1.74 5.45 -13.00
C PHE A 59 -2.41 6.69 -12.42
N VAL A 60 -1.78 7.85 -12.61
CA VAL A 60 -2.30 9.15 -12.15
C VAL A 60 -2.69 9.96 -13.37
N PHE A 61 -3.93 10.45 -13.36
CA PHE A 61 -4.45 11.35 -14.37
C PHE A 61 -4.56 12.76 -13.80
N VAL A 62 -4.06 13.75 -14.55
CA VAL A 62 -4.13 15.17 -14.21
C VAL A 62 -5.36 15.76 -14.88
N HIS A 63 -6.17 16.50 -14.11
CA HIS A 63 -7.33 17.19 -14.66
C HIS A 63 -6.90 18.33 -15.59
N VAL A 64 -7.42 18.33 -16.82
CA VAL A 64 -7.20 19.41 -17.78
C VAL A 64 -8.34 20.41 -17.66
N TYR A 65 -8.01 21.64 -17.29
CA TYR A 65 -8.97 22.73 -17.16
C TYR A 65 -9.68 23.04 -18.48
N SER A 66 -10.91 23.55 -18.37
CA SER A 66 -11.77 23.87 -19.52
C SER A 66 -11.16 24.87 -20.51
N HIS A 67 -10.31 25.80 -20.05
CA HIS A 67 -9.65 26.77 -20.92
C HIS A 67 -8.53 26.15 -21.79
N ASN A 68 -8.02 24.98 -21.41
CA ASN A 68 -6.94 24.27 -22.12
C ASN A 68 -7.47 23.11 -22.98
N ARG A 69 -8.78 23.03 -23.22
CA ARG A 69 -9.38 21.92 -23.97
C ARG A 69 -10.60 22.35 -24.79
N SER A 70 -10.73 21.80 -25.98
CA SER A 70 -11.92 21.90 -26.85
C SER A 70 -13.06 21.00 -26.36
N LYS A 71 -14.24 21.13 -26.97
CA LYS A 71 -15.46 20.38 -26.59
C LYS A 71 -15.29 18.87 -26.67
N LEU A 72 -14.43 18.38 -27.57
CA LEU A 72 -14.18 16.95 -27.80
C LEU A 72 -12.89 16.45 -27.15
N ASP A 73 -12.14 17.33 -26.49
CA ASP A 73 -10.85 16.96 -25.90
C ASP A 73 -11.03 16.23 -24.56
N PRO A 74 -10.12 15.30 -24.22
CA PRO A 74 -10.17 14.55 -22.98
C PRO A 74 -10.07 15.46 -21.75
N LYS A 75 -10.83 15.13 -20.71
CA LYS A 75 -10.87 15.93 -19.47
C LYS A 75 -9.70 15.69 -18.53
N ALA A 76 -8.93 14.63 -18.77
CA ALA A 76 -7.78 14.27 -17.99
C ALA A 76 -6.72 13.63 -18.89
N THR A 77 -5.46 13.98 -18.67
CA THR A 77 -4.30 13.39 -19.35
C THR A 77 -3.46 12.61 -18.35
N ASN A 78 -2.70 11.64 -18.82
CA ASN A 78 -1.78 10.92 -17.97
C ASN A 78 -0.72 11.89 -17.43
N SER A 79 -0.41 11.79 -16.13
CA SER A 79 0.67 12.56 -15.49
C SER A 79 2.02 12.48 -16.21
N ARG A 80 2.27 11.37 -16.94
CA ARG A 80 3.48 11.21 -17.77
C ARG A 80 3.46 12.06 -19.04
N GLU A 81 2.29 12.23 -19.65
CA GLU A 81 2.12 13.04 -20.86
C GLU A 81 2.06 14.54 -20.53
N TYR A 82 1.47 14.90 -19.39
CA TYR A 82 1.37 16.30 -18.94
C TYR A 82 2.71 17.01 -18.71
N ARG A 83 3.79 16.26 -18.45
CA ARG A 83 5.10 16.81 -18.08
C ARG A 83 6.03 17.05 -19.29
N ASN A 84 5.67 16.57 -20.47
CA ASN A 84 6.40 16.78 -21.72
C ASN A 84 5.74 17.90 -22.53
#